data_AF-A0A1D1ZAY8-F1
#
_entry.id   AF-A0A1D1ZAY8-F1
#
_cell.length_a   1.000
_cell.length_b   1.000
_cell.length_c   1.000
_cell.angle_alpha   90.00
_cell.angle_beta   90.00
_cell.angle_gamma   90.00
#
_symmetry.space_group_name_H-M   'P 1'
#
loop_
_entity.id
_entity.type
_entity.pdbx_description
1 polymer ?
#
loop_
_entity_poly.entity_id
_entity_poly.type
_entity_poly.pdbx_seq_one_letter_code
_entity_poly.pdbx_strand_id
1 'polypeptide(L)'
;MADRYFPNLMPGFVEEGETEEGVAGDSLQRLLSLPYPKTADRFLHAALYLKEKVVKETWFSCGRRVKDFTLYTGALGTAYLLFKAYQVTNDKNDLNLCAEIVRACDIASRGSGYVTFIGGRAGVCAIGALAAKHAGDDTLLNHYLSSFKEIHLPPGVPNELLYGRAGYLWACSFLNKHIGKGTIPSAHTTN
;
A
#
# COMPACT_ATOMS: atom_id res chain seq x y z
N MET A 1 15.43 -8.59 25.82
CA MET A 1 14.28 -8.16 24.98
C MET A 1 13.16 -7.50 25.80
N ALA A 2 13.32 -7.28 27.12
CA ALA A 2 12.25 -6.82 28.01
C ALA A 2 11.94 -5.31 27.94
N ASP A 3 12.84 -4.49 27.39
CA ASP A 3 12.79 -3.02 27.60
C ASP A 3 12.29 -2.21 26.40
N ARG A 4 11.83 -2.86 25.32
CA ARG A 4 11.38 -2.19 24.07
C ARG A 4 9.95 -2.53 23.68
N TYR A 5 9.06 -2.66 24.67
CA TYR A 5 7.62 -2.82 24.45
C TYR A 5 6.81 -2.23 25.61
N PHE A 6 5.56 -1.85 25.34
CA PHE A 6 4.59 -1.54 26.39
C PHE A 6 4.07 -2.85 26.98
N PRO A 7 4.00 -3.02 28.31
CA PRO A 7 3.37 -4.18 28.92
C PRO A 7 1.94 -4.37 28.37
N ASN A 8 1.61 -5.60 27.94
CA ASN A 8 0.28 -5.88 27.43
C ASN A 8 -0.71 -5.96 28.60
N LEU A 9 -1.52 -4.92 28.77
CA LEU A 9 -2.57 -4.82 29.78
C LEU A 9 -3.95 -5.27 29.25
N MET A 10 -4.03 -5.71 27.99
CA MET A 10 -5.30 -6.12 27.37
C MET A 10 -5.75 -7.49 27.92
N PRO A 11 -7.06 -7.68 28.19
CA PRO A 11 -7.58 -8.96 28.64
C PRO A 11 -7.39 -10.06 27.59
N GLY A 12 -7.37 -11.31 28.04
CA GLY A 12 -7.43 -12.46 27.14
C GLY A 12 -8.74 -12.45 26.34
N PHE A 13 -8.70 -13.00 25.12
CA PHE A 13 -9.88 -13.08 24.27
C PHE A 13 -10.97 -13.96 24.91
N VAL A 14 -12.20 -13.48 24.88
CA VAL A 14 -13.42 -14.20 25.25
C VAL A 14 -14.38 -14.05 24.08
N GLU A 15 -15.04 -15.14 23.67
CA GLU A 15 -16.00 -15.10 22.57
C GLU A 15 -17.15 -14.13 22.87
N GLU A 16 -17.67 -13.50 21.81
CA GLU A 16 -18.79 -12.58 21.92
C GLU A 16 -20.03 -13.33 22.46
N GLY A 17 -20.41 -13.05 23.71
CA GLY A 17 -21.64 -13.53 24.33
C GLY A 17 -22.66 -12.40 24.53
N GLU A 18 -23.90 -12.74 24.87
CA GLU A 18 -24.91 -11.78 25.33
C GLU A 18 -24.48 -11.24 26.70
N THR A 19 -23.72 -10.13 26.73
CA THR A 19 -23.42 -9.44 27.99
C THR A 19 -23.68 -7.95 27.89
N GLU A 20 -24.25 -7.45 28.98
CA GLU A 20 -24.95 -6.18 29.13
C GLU A 20 -24.09 -4.95 28.85
N GLU A 21 -24.73 -3.92 28.29
CA GLU A 21 -24.23 -2.56 28.20
C GLU A 21 -23.87 -2.05 29.60
N GLY A 22 -22.60 -2.21 30.03
CA GLY A 22 -22.26 -1.80 31.39
C GLY A 22 -20.84 -1.98 31.88
N VAL A 23 -19.83 -2.20 31.02
CA VAL A 23 -18.44 -2.26 31.52
C VAL A 23 -17.97 -0.85 31.88
N ALA A 24 -18.04 -0.52 33.17
CA ALA A 24 -17.35 0.61 33.78
C ALA A 24 -15.84 0.39 33.68
N GLY A 25 -15.29 0.73 32.52
CA GLY A 25 -13.88 0.61 32.19
C GLY A 25 -13.33 1.88 31.55
N ASP A 26 -12.00 1.92 31.41
CA ASP A 26 -11.32 2.98 30.66
C ASP A 26 -11.72 2.98 29.16
N SER A 27 -11.25 3.97 28.40
CA SER A 27 -11.61 4.09 26.97
C SER A 27 -11.18 2.90 26.12
N LEU A 28 -10.11 2.19 26.51
CA LEU A 28 -9.60 1.01 25.82
C LEU A 28 -10.50 -0.21 26.09
N GLN A 29 -10.86 -0.47 27.35
CA GLN A 29 -11.76 -1.56 27.72
C GLN A 29 -13.11 -1.42 27.03
N ARG A 30 -13.66 -0.19 26.99
CA ARG A 30 -14.90 0.08 26.26
C ARG A 30 -14.79 -0.22 24.78
N LEU A 31 -13.64 0.03 24.15
CA LEU A 31 -13.41 -0.29 22.74
C LEU A 31 -13.32 -1.81 22.52
N LEU A 32 -12.64 -2.52 23.41
CA LEU A 32 -12.47 -3.98 23.32
C LEU A 32 -13.76 -4.76 23.55
N SER A 33 -14.71 -4.21 24.31
CA SER A 33 -16.03 -4.82 24.56
C SER A 33 -17.06 -4.56 23.44
N LEU A 34 -16.75 -3.75 22.42
CA LEU A 34 -17.69 -3.48 21.34
C LEU A 34 -17.79 -4.66 20.38
N PRO A 35 -19.01 -4.98 19.91
CA PRO A 35 -19.20 -5.94 18.82
C PRO A 35 -18.42 -5.52 17.57
N TYR A 36 -17.89 -6.50 16.83
CA TYR A 36 -17.05 -6.25 15.66
C TYR A 36 -17.58 -5.18 14.69
N PRO A 37 -18.87 -5.13 14.30
CA PRO A 37 -19.35 -4.11 13.36
C PRO A 37 -19.19 -2.67 13.87
N LYS A 38 -19.44 -2.42 15.17
CA LYS A 38 -19.27 -1.09 15.78
C LYS A 38 -17.79 -0.73 15.90
N THR A 39 -16.94 -1.70 16.21
CA THR A 39 -15.49 -1.51 16.30
C THR A 39 -14.87 -1.21 14.93
N ALA A 40 -15.27 -1.96 13.91
CA ALA A 40 -14.84 -1.78 12.53
C ALA A 40 -15.23 -0.39 12.00
N ASP A 41 -16.46 0.06 12.27
CA ASP A 41 -16.91 1.41 11.88
C ASP A 41 -16.09 2.52 12.55
N ARG A 42 -15.78 2.38 13.85
CA ARG A 42 -14.89 3.34 14.56
C ARG A 42 -13.49 3.35 13.97
N PHE A 43 -12.93 2.19 13.65
CA PHE A 43 -11.62 2.10 13.01
C PHE A 43 -11.62 2.67 11.60
N LEU A 44 -12.69 2.48 10.83
CA LEU A 44 -12.84 3.08 9.52
C LEU A 44 -12.82 4.61 9.62
N HIS A 45 -13.62 5.20 10.52
CA HIS A 45 -13.63 6.65 10.74
C HIS A 45 -12.24 7.19 11.14
N ALA A 46 -11.56 6.53 12.08
CA ALA A 46 -10.21 6.92 12.49
C ALA A 46 -9.19 6.78 11.35
N ALA A 47 -9.27 5.70 10.56
CA ALA A 47 -8.39 5.46 9.43
C ALA A 47 -8.58 6.50 8.32
N LEU A 48 -9.82 6.89 8.01
CA LEU A 48 -10.11 7.94 7.03
C LEU A 48 -9.57 9.31 7.50
N TYR A 49 -9.73 9.63 8.79
CA TYR A 49 -9.14 10.84 9.36
C TYR A 49 -7.60 10.85 9.28
N LEU A 50 -6.95 9.72 9.58
CA LEU A 50 -5.50 9.59 9.47
C LEU A 50 -5.02 9.64 8.01
N LYS A 51 -5.76 9.03 7.07
CA LYS A 51 -5.49 9.14 5.63
C LYS A 51 -5.44 10.59 5.19
N GLU A 52 -6.42 11.41 5.55
CA GLU A 52 -6.43 12.84 5.20
C GLU A 52 -5.20 13.57 5.74
N LYS A 53 -4.78 13.28 6.98
CA LYS A 53 -3.54 13.84 7.55
C LYS A 53 -2.30 13.41 6.78
N VAL A 54 -2.16 12.12 6.46
CA VAL A 54 -1.01 11.60 5.71
C VAL A 54 -0.95 12.26 4.33
N VAL A 55 -2.07 12.34 3.62
CA VAL A 55 -2.15 12.99 2.31
C VAL A 55 -1.79 14.47 2.39
N LYS A 56 -2.30 15.19 3.40
CA LYS A 56 -1.95 16.58 3.63
C LYS A 56 -0.43 16.75 3.77
N GLU A 57 0.21 16.01 4.67
CA GLU A 57 1.63 16.23 4.97
C GLU A 57 2.57 15.71 3.88
N THR A 58 2.24 14.58 3.24
CA THR A 58 3.13 13.93 2.28
C THR A 58 2.92 14.39 0.84
N TRP A 59 1.74 14.93 0.50
CA TRP A 59 1.43 15.38 -0.85
C TRP A 59 1.24 16.89 -0.95
N PHE A 60 0.31 17.46 -0.17
CA PHE A 60 -0.05 18.87 -0.29
C PHE A 60 0.98 19.82 0.34
N SER A 61 1.43 19.57 1.58
CA SER A 61 2.43 20.39 2.27
C SER A 61 3.78 20.43 1.54
N CYS A 62 4.09 19.39 0.76
CA CYS A 62 5.30 19.31 -0.05
C CYS A 62 5.16 19.98 -1.44
N GLY A 63 4.01 20.60 -1.74
CA GLY A 63 3.72 21.24 -3.01
C GLY A 63 3.59 20.25 -4.17
N ARG A 64 3.08 19.04 -3.91
CA ARG A 64 2.91 17.96 -4.90
C ARG A 64 4.20 17.55 -5.61
N ARG A 65 5.33 17.64 -4.90
CA ARG A 65 6.66 17.25 -5.39
C ARG A 65 7.10 15.96 -4.72
N VAL A 66 7.49 14.97 -5.52
CA VAL A 66 8.02 13.69 -5.04
C VAL A 66 9.52 13.82 -4.79
N LYS A 67 9.94 13.73 -3.53
CA LYS A 67 11.35 13.61 -3.14
C LYS A 67 11.80 12.15 -3.04
N ASP A 68 10.93 11.33 -2.48
CA ASP A 68 11.09 9.87 -2.37
C ASP A 68 9.89 9.23 -3.06
N PHE A 69 10.15 8.42 -4.10
CA PHE A 69 9.12 7.75 -4.88
C PHE A 69 8.79 6.34 -4.34
N THR A 70 9.52 5.85 -3.35
CA THR A 70 9.40 4.46 -2.88
C THR A 70 8.11 4.24 -2.10
N LEU A 71 7.67 2.98 -2.02
CA LEU A 71 6.52 2.62 -1.19
C LEU A 71 6.86 2.72 0.30
N TYR A 72 8.11 2.40 0.66
CA TYR A 72 8.54 2.25 2.06
C TYR A 72 8.45 3.57 2.85
N THR A 73 8.96 4.66 2.28
CA THR A 73 9.07 5.96 2.95
C THR A 73 8.60 7.13 2.09
N GLY A 74 8.21 6.85 0.84
CA GLY A 74 7.92 7.87 -0.16
C GLY A 74 6.44 8.07 -0.48
N ALA A 75 6.20 8.89 -1.49
CA ALA A 75 4.87 9.28 -1.93
C ALA A 75 4.06 8.10 -2.50
N LEU A 76 4.72 7.04 -2.98
CA LEU A 76 4.04 5.83 -3.43
C LEU A 76 3.35 5.10 -2.25
N GLY A 77 3.88 5.21 -1.02
CA GLY A 77 3.21 4.78 0.21
C GLY A 77 1.85 5.46 0.39
N THR A 78 1.82 6.79 0.21
CA THR A 78 0.59 7.58 0.24
C THR A 78 -0.37 7.18 -0.87
N ALA A 79 0.13 6.97 -2.10
CA ALA A 79 -0.70 6.50 -3.21
C ALA A 79 -1.33 5.13 -2.91
N TYR A 80 -0.56 4.20 -2.35
CA TYR A 80 -1.08 2.89 -2.00
C TYR A 80 -2.11 2.97 -0.85
N LEU A 81 -1.90 3.84 0.14
CA LEU A 81 -2.89 4.11 1.19
C LEU A 81 -4.22 4.62 0.60
N LEU A 82 -4.17 5.56 -0.34
CA LEU A 82 -5.36 6.05 -1.05
C LEU A 82 -6.04 4.95 -1.85
N PHE A 83 -5.27 4.12 -2.56
CA PHE A 83 -5.83 2.98 -3.28
C PHE A 83 -6.51 1.98 -2.32
N LYS A 84 -5.92 1.71 -1.16
CA LYS A 84 -6.53 0.87 -0.11
C LYS A 84 -7.83 1.47 0.43
N ALA A 85 -7.88 2.78 0.63
CA ALA A 85 -9.09 3.47 1.04
C ALA A 85 -10.18 3.34 -0.04
N TYR A 86 -9.86 3.58 -1.30
CA TYR A 86 -10.76 3.35 -2.44
C TYR A 86 -11.32 1.92 -2.48
N GLN A 87 -10.51 0.89 -2.21
CA GLN A 87 -11.01 -0.48 -2.18
C GLN A 87 -12.08 -0.74 -1.10
N VAL A 88 -12.05 0.04 -0.01
CA VAL A 88 -12.99 -0.10 1.11
C VAL A 88 -14.22 0.81 0.94
N THR A 89 -14.01 2.04 0.50
CA THR A 89 -15.07 3.07 0.43
C THR A 89 -15.68 3.24 -0.97
N ASN A 90 -15.00 2.74 -2.01
CA ASN A 90 -15.30 3.00 -3.41
C ASN A 90 -15.27 4.50 -3.80
N ASP A 91 -14.57 5.35 -3.04
CA ASP A 91 -14.40 6.77 -3.38
C ASP A 91 -13.47 6.95 -4.58
N LYS A 92 -14.03 7.45 -5.69
CA LYS A 92 -13.27 7.69 -6.93
C LYS A 92 -12.26 8.84 -6.80
N ASN A 93 -12.44 9.76 -5.86
CA ASN A 93 -11.46 10.81 -5.59
C ASN A 93 -10.14 10.23 -5.06
N ASP A 94 -10.22 9.22 -4.18
CA ASP A 94 -9.05 8.50 -3.68
C ASP A 94 -8.31 7.78 -4.82
N LEU A 95 -9.05 7.16 -5.75
CA LEU A 95 -8.46 6.53 -6.93
C LEU A 95 -7.76 7.56 -7.85
N ASN A 96 -8.41 8.69 -8.10
CA ASN A 96 -7.85 9.75 -8.94
C ASN A 96 -6.59 10.35 -8.33
N LEU A 97 -6.60 10.62 -7.02
CA LEU A 97 -5.44 11.14 -6.31
C LEU A 97 -4.30 10.12 -6.23
N CYS A 98 -4.62 8.83 -6.05
CA CYS A 98 -3.65 7.74 -6.19
C CYS A 98 -2.98 7.80 -7.57
N ALA A 99 -3.75 7.88 -8.66
CA ALA A 99 -3.19 7.93 -10.01
C ALA A 99 -2.32 9.18 -10.26
N GLU A 100 -2.69 10.34 -9.69
CA GLU A 100 -1.88 11.56 -9.73
C GLU A 100 -0.52 11.36 -9.05
N ILE A 101 -0.51 10.83 -7.83
CA ILE A 101 0.72 10.60 -7.06
C ILE A 101 1.60 9.55 -7.73
N VAL A 102 1.01 8.45 -8.25
CA VAL A 102 1.77 7.42 -8.96
C VAL A 102 2.43 7.98 -10.21
N ARG A 103 1.74 8.84 -10.96
CA ARG A 103 2.33 9.51 -12.14
C ARG A 103 3.55 10.36 -11.77
N ALA A 104 3.47 11.08 -10.65
CA ALA A 104 4.62 11.84 -10.16
C ALA A 104 5.76 10.92 -9.69
N CYS A 105 5.44 9.78 -9.06
CA CYS A 105 6.42 8.75 -8.69
C CYS A 105 7.06 8.10 -9.93
N ASP A 106 6.31 7.87 -11.00
CA ASP A 106 6.84 7.33 -12.27
C ASP A 106 7.91 8.27 -12.83
N ILE A 107 7.62 9.57 -12.91
CA ILE A 107 8.58 10.59 -13.33
C ILE A 107 9.82 10.60 -12.42
N ALA A 108 9.62 10.61 -11.10
CA ALA A 108 10.72 10.67 -10.12
C ALA A 108 11.57 9.39 -10.06
N SER A 109 11.02 8.24 -10.45
CA SER A 109 11.71 6.95 -10.43
C SER A 109 12.54 6.66 -11.69
N ARG A 110 12.47 7.52 -12.72
CA ARG A 110 13.22 7.34 -13.97
C ARG A 110 14.73 7.31 -13.70
N GLY A 111 15.40 6.29 -14.20
CA GLY A 111 16.85 6.10 -13.99
C GLY A 111 17.24 5.56 -12.61
N SER A 112 16.28 5.22 -11.74
CA SER A 112 16.56 4.59 -10.46
C SER A 112 17.12 3.17 -10.63
N GLY A 113 18.15 2.83 -9.84
CA GLY A 113 18.68 1.47 -9.73
C GLY A 113 17.88 0.55 -8.79
N TYR A 114 16.88 1.07 -8.08
CA TYR A 114 16.05 0.27 -7.17
C TYR A 114 14.92 -0.44 -7.91
N VAL A 115 14.83 -1.76 -7.74
CA VAL A 115 14.01 -2.63 -8.59
C VAL A 115 12.83 -3.29 -7.89
N THR A 116 12.69 -3.20 -6.57
CA THR A 116 11.70 -3.99 -5.80
C THR A 116 10.34 -3.33 -5.72
N PHE A 117 9.32 -4.07 -5.22
CA PHE A 117 8.01 -3.49 -4.94
C PHE A 117 8.05 -2.41 -3.85
N ILE A 118 8.81 -2.65 -2.77
CA ILE A 118 8.80 -1.77 -1.58
C ILE A 118 9.74 -0.58 -1.77
N GLY A 119 10.93 -0.82 -2.32
CA GLY A 119 12.00 0.18 -2.41
C GLY A 119 12.25 0.72 -3.82
N GLY A 120 11.53 0.26 -4.84
CA GLY A 120 11.96 0.48 -6.22
C GLY A 120 10.85 0.69 -7.24
N ARG A 121 11.28 0.75 -8.51
CA ARG A 121 10.44 1.07 -9.66
C ARG A 121 9.37 0.03 -9.93
N ALA A 122 9.60 -1.23 -9.57
CA ALA A 122 8.58 -2.27 -9.73
C ALA A 122 7.32 -1.98 -8.90
N GLY A 123 7.46 -1.35 -7.73
CA GLY A 123 6.31 -0.87 -6.94
C GLY A 123 5.50 0.19 -7.67
N VAL A 124 6.18 1.18 -8.24
CA VAL A 124 5.56 2.28 -8.99
C VAL A 124 4.75 1.74 -10.16
N CYS A 125 5.37 0.90 -11.00
CA CYS A 125 4.71 0.31 -12.16
C CYS A 125 3.57 -0.62 -11.75
N ALA A 126 3.74 -1.42 -10.69
CA ALA A 126 2.72 -2.36 -10.24
C ALA A 126 1.47 -1.66 -9.68
N ILE A 127 1.65 -0.64 -8.85
CA ILE A 127 0.54 0.15 -8.30
C ILE A 127 -0.10 1.02 -9.39
N GLY A 128 0.70 1.57 -10.32
CA GLY A 128 0.20 2.31 -11.46
C GLY A 128 -0.69 1.47 -12.38
N ALA A 129 -0.24 0.28 -12.75
CA ALA A 129 -1.04 -0.68 -13.53
C ALA A 129 -2.34 -1.01 -12.80
N LEU A 130 -2.28 -1.23 -11.48
CA LEU A 130 -3.46 -1.53 -10.69
C LEU A 130 -4.47 -0.36 -10.66
N ALA A 131 -3.99 0.86 -10.41
CA ALA A 131 -4.83 2.05 -10.41
C ALA A 131 -5.48 2.28 -11.79
N ALA A 132 -4.70 2.16 -12.87
CA ALA A 132 -5.18 2.30 -14.25
C ALA A 132 -6.27 1.25 -14.58
N LYS A 133 -6.07 0.00 -14.20
CA LYS A 133 -7.08 -1.06 -14.37
C LYS A 133 -8.40 -0.72 -13.67
N HIS A 134 -8.35 -0.22 -12.44
CA HIS A 134 -9.56 0.17 -11.70
C HIS A 134 -10.21 1.46 -12.22
N ALA A 135 -9.45 2.31 -12.92
CA ALA A 135 -9.96 3.48 -13.61
C ALA A 135 -10.54 3.15 -15.00
N GLY A 136 -10.30 1.95 -15.53
CA GLY A 136 -10.70 1.57 -16.89
C GLY A 136 -9.83 2.24 -17.97
N ASP A 137 -8.60 2.63 -17.64
CA ASP A 137 -7.66 3.26 -18.57
C ASP A 137 -6.65 2.22 -19.09
N ASP A 138 -7.01 1.57 -20.20
CA ASP A 138 -6.19 0.54 -20.83
C ASP A 138 -4.87 1.10 -21.40
N THR A 139 -4.86 2.37 -21.81
CA THR A 139 -3.65 3.00 -22.34
C THR A 139 -2.60 3.15 -21.24
N LEU A 140 -3.03 3.67 -20.09
CA LEU A 140 -2.17 3.84 -18.93
C LEU A 140 -1.77 2.51 -18.29
N LEU A 141 -2.67 1.52 -18.29
CA LEU A 141 -2.37 0.16 -17.87
C LEU A 141 -1.23 -0.43 -18.71
N ASN A 142 -1.33 -0.35 -20.03
CA ASN A 142 -0.29 -0.84 -20.95
C ASN A 142 1.04 -0.08 -20.78
N HIS A 143 1.00 1.23 -20.54
CA HIS A 143 2.20 2.03 -20.22
C HIS A 143 2.95 1.47 -19.00
N TYR A 144 2.24 1.24 -17.89
CA TYR A 144 2.87 0.72 -16.67
C TYR A 144 3.35 -0.72 -16.80
N LEU A 145 2.61 -1.58 -17.53
CA LEU A 145 3.05 -2.94 -17.79
C LEU A 145 4.29 -3.01 -18.68
N SER A 146 4.38 -2.16 -19.71
CA SER A 146 5.58 -2.04 -20.54
C SER A 146 6.75 -1.52 -19.72
N SER A 147 6.53 -0.46 -18.93
CA SER A 147 7.54 0.10 -18.02
C SER A 147 8.05 -0.92 -17.00
N PHE A 148 7.19 -1.81 -16.50
CA PHE A 148 7.58 -2.88 -15.59
C PHE A 148 8.51 -3.90 -16.29
N LYS A 149 8.22 -4.24 -17.55
CA LYS A 149 9.00 -5.22 -18.32
C LYS A 149 10.41 -4.74 -18.66
N GLU A 150 10.61 -3.43 -18.71
CA GLU A 150 11.92 -2.79 -18.90
C GLU A 150 12.80 -2.82 -17.63
N ILE A 151 12.27 -3.26 -16.49
CA ILE A 151 13.06 -3.35 -15.26
C ILE A 151 14.01 -4.54 -15.37
N HIS A 152 15.31 -4.25 -15.45
CA HIS A 152 16.37 -5.24 -15.40
C HIS A 152 16.93 -5.36 -13.98
N LEU A 153 17.17 -6.59 -13.54
CA LEU A 153 17.84 -6.85 -12.26
C LEU A 153 19.35 -6.75 -12.47
N PRO A 154 20.06 -5.79 -11.86
CA PRO A 154 21.50 -5.70 -12.02
C PRO A 154 22.22 -6.95 -11.49
N PRO A 155 23.42 -7.27 -12.02
CA PRO A 155 24.27 -8.31 -11.44
C PRO A 155 24.55 -8.01 -9.96
N GLY A 156 24.49 -9.04 -9.11
CA GLY A 156 24.78 -8.89 -7.68
C GLY A 156 23.65 -8.33 -6.81
N VAL A 157 22.44 -8.13 -7.36
CA VAL A 157 21.25 -7.82 -6.54
C VAL A 157 21.06 -8.89 -5.45
N PRO A 158 20.80 -8.50 -4.18
CA PRO A 158 20.60 -9.45 -3.09
C PRO A 158 19.34 -10.29 -3.30
N ASN A 159 19.08 -11.27 -2.43
CA ASN A 159 17.91 -12.13 -2.55
C ASN A 159 16.74 -11.72 -1.64
N GLU A 160 16.88 -10.66 -0.84
CA GLU A 160 15.89 -10.25 0.14
C GLU A 160 14.75 -9.39 -0.45
N LEU A 161 13.84 -8.91 0.41
CA LEU A 161 12.56 -8.31 0.02
C LEU A 161 12.64 -6.81 -0.32
N LEU A 162 13.50 -6.05 0.35
CA LEU A 162 13.52 -4.59 0.22
C LEU A 162 14.30 -4.11 -1.00
N TYR A 163 15.37 -4.81 -1.37
CA TYR A 163 16.30 -4.43 -2.45
C TYR A 163 16.59 -5.58 -3.42
N GLY A 164 16.17 -6.80 -3.08
CA GLY A 164 16.56 -8.01 -3.75
C GLY A 164 15.54 -8.65 -4.70
N ARG A 165 15.93 -9.81 -5.21
CA ARG A 165 15.15 -10.64 -6.15
C ARG A 165 13.78 -11.00 -5.59
N ALA A 166 13.67 -11.31 -4.29
CA ALA A 166 12.38 -11.61 -3.68
C ALA A 166 11.43 -10.40 -3.72
N GLY A 167 11.96 -9.19 -3.53
CA GLY A 167 11.20 -7.95 -3.65
C GLY A 167 10.65 -7.68 -5.05
N TYR A 168 11.43 -8.00 -6.08
CA TYR A 168 10.98 -7.93 -7.48
C TYR A 168 9.96 -9.03 -7.81
N LEU A 169 10.22 -10.28 -7.41
CA LEU A 169 9.31 -11.42 -7.61
C LEU A 169 7.95 -11.20 -6.94
N TRP A 170 7.94 -10.54 -5.78
CA TRP A 170 6.71 -10.13 -5.12
C TRP A 170 5.89 -9.20 -6.02
N ALA A 171 6.54 -8.21 -6.67
CA ALA A 171 5.88 -7.31 -7.60
C ALA A 171 5.28 -8.05 -8.81
N CYS A 172 6.00 -9.03 -9.37
CA CYS A 172 5.49 -9.89 -10.44
C CYS A 172 4.24 -10.67 -10.00
N SER A 173 4.28 -11.24 -8.80
CA SER A 173 3.16 -11.99 -8.22
C SER A 173 1.96 -11.09 -7.95
N PHE A 174 2.20 -9.87 -7.47
CA PHE A 174 1.18 -8.85 -7.27
C PHE A 174 0.45 -8.50 -8.57
N LEU A 175 1.19 -8.24 -9.65
CA LEU A 175 0.62 -7.97 -10.97
C LEU A 175 -0.20 -9.17 -11.48
N ASN A 176 0.33 -10.38 -11.40
CA ASN A 176 -0.37 -11.59 -11.84
C ASN A 176 -1.66 -11.85 -11.03
N LYS A 177 -1.69 -11.48 -9.75
CA LYS A 177 -2.88 -11.61 -8.90
C LYS A 177 -3.95 -10.58 -9.25
N HIS A 178 -3.56 -9.32 -9.44
CA HIS A 178 -4.51 -8.22 -9.54
C HIS A 178 -4.89 -7.84 -10.98
N ILE A 179 -4.00 -8.02 -11.95
CA ILE A 179 -4.27 -7.73 -13.36
C ILE A 179 -4.80 -8.96 -14.08
N GLY A 180 -4.11 -10.10 -13.97
CA GLY A 180 -4.53 -11.37 -14.54
C GLY A 180 -3.41 -12.39 -14.53
N LYS A 181 -3.77 -13.68 -14.46
CA LYS A 181 -2.77 -14.76 -14.48
C LYS A 181 -1.98 -14.69 -15.80
N GLY A 182 -0.65 -14.64 -15.70
CA GLY A 182 0.23 -14.59 -16.86
C GLY A 182 0.52 -13.19 -17.42
N THR A 183 0.10 -12.12 -16.73
CA THR A 183 0.52 -10.74 -17.08
C THR A 183 2.04 -10.60 -17.14
N ILE A 184 2.74 -11.20 -16.18
CA ILE A 184 4.20 -11.35 -16.15
C ILE A 184 4.54 -12.83 -16.40
N PRO A 185 5.22 -13.16 -17.52
CA PRO A 185 5.65 -14.52 -17.82
C PRO A 185 6.61 -15.07 -16.77
N SER A 186 6.55 -16.38 -16.49
CA SER A 186 7.45 -17.06 -15.55
C SER A 186 8.92 -17.01 -15.96
N ALA A 187 9.20 -16.91 -17.27
CA ALA A 187 10.55 -16.77 -17.82
C ALA A 187 11.14 -15.35 -17.70
N HIS A 188 10.39 -14.38 -17.14
CA HIS A 188 10.87 -13.00 -17.07
C HIS A 188 12.07 -12.82 -16.11
N THR A 189 12.26 -13.73 -15.16
CA THR A 189 13.33 -13.63 -14.14
C THR A 189 14.57 -14.46 -14.45
N THR A 190 14.63 -15.14 -15.60
CA THR A 190 15.68 -16.12 -15.96
C THR A 190 16.78 -15.59 -16.89
N ASN A 191 16.82 -14.28 -17.19
CA ASN A 191 17.88 -13.66 -17.99
C ASN A 191 18.84 -12.85 -17.13
#